data_AF-A0A950IIK1-F1
#
_entry.id   AF-A0A950IIK1-F1
#
_cell.length_a   1.000
_cell.length_b   1.000
_cell.length_c   1.000
_cell.angle_alpha   90.00
_cell.angle_beta   90.00
_cell.angle_gamma   90.00
#
_symmetry.space_group_name_H-M   'P 1'
#
loop_
_entity.id
_entity.type
_entity.pdbx_description
1 polymer ?
#
loop_
_entity_poly.entity_id
_entity_poly.type
_entity_poly.pdbx_seq_one_letter_code
_entity_poly.pdbx_strand_id
1 'polypeptide(L)'
;MRPNASRRPGEWIGRYVKRRLDAIGSDALDVALLTHFHPDHMGDVEVDSPPSRFGNYRLSGITDVAEVVPIRRMIDRGYPQYDYPAGRHDATMENYRAFVASAPRGMRTEAFAVGSTTQLGPQREPSSAFPSISVRNLAANGVVWSGRGDTTVAHFPPPATLTAEAQPDENMCSLALRVRYGAFGYYAGGDLTDSTDDGLAPWRDIETPVAQACGPVDVAAVDHHGYYDAGGPGFVRSLRPRVFVLQAWHATHPALSTLERLYSTHLFAGERDVFATALVPAAAAVNDRFVARLKSTAGHIVVRVAPGGASYDVAIIDDTDESDRILTTFGPYAAHSASPVLIPPA
;
A
#
# COMPACT_ATOMS: atom_id res chain seq x y z
N MET A 1 -7.29 -9.75 13.21
CA MET A 1 -6.57 -10.95 13.68
C MET A 1 -5.10 -10.63 13.81
N ARG A 2 -4.52 -10.83 14.99
CA ARG A 2 -3.17 -10.48 15.36
C ARG A 2 -2.28 -11.68 15.07
N PRO A 3 -1.32 -11.56 14.14
CA PRO A 3 -0.42 -12.66 13.84
C PRO A 3 0.35 -13.11 15.08
N ASN A 4 0.55 -14.43 15.20
CA ASN A 4 1.44 -15.06 16.16
C ASN A 4 2.09 -16.30 15.52
N ALA A 5 3.03 -16.92 16.23
CA ALA A 5 3.85 -18.01 15.73
C ALA A 5 3.11 -19.35 15.47
N SER A 6 1.81 -19.45 15.76
CA SER A 6 1.05 -20.69 15.47
C SER A 6 0.80 -20.92 13.97
N ARG A 7 1.01 -19.89 13.14
CA ARG A 7 0.91 -19.96 11.68
C ARG A 7 1.90 -19.01 11.02
N ARG A 8 2.22 -19.27 9.75
CA ARG A 8 2.99 -18.31 8.94
C ARG A 8 2.17 -17.04 8.67
N PRO A 9 2.79 -15.87 8.52
CA PRO A 9 2.08 -14.62 8.25
C PRO A 9 1.12 -14.68 7.06
N GLY A 10 1.52 -15.31 5.95
CA GLY A 10 0.67 -15.43 4.77
C GLY A 10 -0.54 -16.35 4.97
N GLU A 11 -0.47 -17.35 5.86
CA GLU A 11 -1.64 -18.15 6.23
C GLU A 11 -2.69 -17.32 6.96
N TRP A 12 -2.24 -16.44 7.86
CA TRP A 12 -3.14 -15.51 8.55
C TRP A 12 -3.86 -14.60 7.55
N ILE A 13 -3.12 -14.02 6.60
CA ILE A 13 -3.70 -13.19 5.53
C ILE A 13 -4.69 -14.01 4.67
N GLY A 14 -4.27 -15.19 4.20
CA GLY A 14 -5.08 -16.06 3.35
C GLY A 14 -6.38 -16.52 4.02
N ARG A 15 -6.35 -16.82 5.33
CA ARG A 15 -7.55 -17.14 6.12
C ARG A 15 -8.51 -15.97 6.22
N TYR A 16 -8.01 -14.78 6.52
CA TYR A 16 -8.83 -13.57 6.56
C TYR A 16 -9.51 -13.33 5.19
N VAL A 17 -8.72 -13.36 4.11
CA VAL A 17 -9.22 -13.18 2.74
C VAL A 17 -10.28 -14.22 2.40
N LYS A 18 -10.02 -15.50 2.68
CA LYS A 18 -10.97 -16.59 2.42
C LYS A 18 -12.33 -16.33 3.05
N ARG A 19 -12.38 -15.95 4.33
CA ARG A 19 -13.65 -15.66 5.01
C ARG A 19 -14.41 -14.48 4.39
N ARG A 20 -13.69 -13.46 3.90
CA ARG A 20 -14.30 -12.32 3.20
C ARG A 20 -14.85 -12.72 1.84
N LEU A 21 -14.13 -13.58 1.11
CA LEU A 21 -14.57 -14.11 -0.17
C LEU A 21 -15.80 -15.01 0.01
N ASP A 22 -15.79 -15.93 0.98
CA ASP A 22 -16.92 -16.81 1.30
C ASP A 22 -18.19 -15.99 1.61
N ALA A 23 -18.05 -14.87 2.35
CA ALA A 23 -19.17 -13.99 2.70
C ALA A 23 -19.83 -13.29 1.50
N ILE A 24 -19.13 -13.18 0.36
CA ILE A 24 -19.66 -12.61 -0.88
C ILE A 24 -19.88 -13.67 -1.97
N GLY A 25 -19.81 -14.96 -1.62
CA GLY A 25 -19.96 -16.06 -2.58
C GLY A 25 -18.85 -16.13 -3.63
N SER A 26 -17.65 -15.64 -3.30
CA SER A 26 -16.47 -15.72 -4.15
C SER A 26 -15.51 -16.80 -3.66
N ASP A 27 -14.79 -17.43 -4.58
CA ASP A 27 -13.81 -18.48 -4.30
C ASP A 27 -12.35 -18.03 -4.51
N ALA A 28 -12.12 -16.87 -5.11
CA ALA A 28 -10.79 -16.40 -5.50
C ALA A 28 -10.67 -14.87 -5.49
N LEU A 29 -9.43 -14.39 -5.36
CA LEU A 29 -9.05 -13.01 -5.60
C LEU A 29 -9.01 -12.75 -7.11
N ASP A 30 -9.72 -11.73 -7.56
CA ASP A 30 -9.69 -11.32 -8.97
C ASP A 30 -8.35 -10.67 -9.33
N VAL A 31 -7.79 -9.90 -8.41
CA VAL A 31 -6.48 -9.26 -8.53
C VAL A 31 -5.77 -9.29 -7.17
N ALA A 32 -4.48 -9.61 -7.17
CA ALA A 32 -3.54 -9.31 -6.10
C ALA A 32 -2.47 -8.35 -6.64
N LEU A 33 -2.17 -7.30 -5.87
CA LEU A 33 -1.16 -6.31 -6.21
C LEU A 33 0.00 -6.46 -5.23
N LEU A 34 1.21 -6.67 -5.74
CA LEU A 34 2.43 -6.61 -4.95
C LEU A 34 3.12 -5.28 -5.18
N THR A 35 3.20 -4.47 -4.13
CA THR A 35 3.72 -3.10 -4.17
C THR A 35 5.18 -3.05 -4.58
N HIS A 36 6.02 -3.92 -4.04
CA HIS A 36 7.44 -4.04 -4.38
C HIS A 36 8.01 -5.33 -3.79
N PHE A 37 9.27 -5.63 -4.08
CA PHE A 37 9.91 -6.90 -3.75
C PHE A 37 10.64 -6.84 -2.41
N HIS A 38 9.96 -6.41 -1.35
CA HIS A 38 10.52 -6.39 0.00
C HIS A 38 9.88 -7.47 0.90
N PRO A 39 10.65 -8.11 1.81
CA PRO A 39 10.17 -9.20 2.68
C PRO A 39 8.82 -9.00 3.38
N ASP A 40 8.51 -7.82 3.88
CA ASP A 40 7.25 -7.52 4.57
C ASP A 40 6.07 -7.24 3.62
N HIS A 41 6.30 -7.15 2.31
CA HIS A 41 5.26 -7.03 1.27
C HIS A 41 5.04 -8.33 0.50
N MET A 42 6.12 -9.07 0.19
CA MET A 42 6.04 -10.31 -0.59
C MET A 42 6.18 -11.59 0.25
N GLY A 43 6.73 -11.49 1.45
CA GLY A 43 7.22 -12.63 2.24
C GLY A 43 8.74 -12.79 2.15
N ASP A 44 9.32 -13.53 3.10
CA ASP A 44 10.73 -13.90 3.10
C ASP A 44 10.86 -15.43 3.13
N VAL A 45 11.55 -16.02 2.17
CA VAL A 45 11.68 -17.48 2.08
C VAL A 45 12.86 -17.93 2.93
N GLU A 46 12.56 -18.78 3.89
CA GLU A 46 13.54 -19.43 4.76
C GLU A 46 13.81 -20.88 4.33
N VAL A 47 14.89 -21.47 4.85
CA VAL A 47 15.33 -22.83 4.51
C VAL A 47 14.24 -23.89 4.77
N ASP A 48 13.44 -23.67 5.81
CA ASP A 48 12.36 -24.54 6.27
C ASP A 48 10.98 -24.11 5.75
N SER A 49 10.91 -23.08 4.89
CA SER A 49 9.68 -22.67 4.23
C SER A 49 9.07 -23.86 3.47
N PRO A 50 7.81 -24.25 3.76
CA PRO A 50 7.22 -25.44 3.18
C PRO A 50 7.11 -25.38 1.65
N PRO A 51 7.17 -26.50 0.94
CA PRO A 51 6.90 -26.52 -0.50
C PRO A 51 5.40 -26.28 -0.77
N SER A 52 5.08 -25.62 -1.88
CA SER A 52 3.70 -25.50 -2.36
C SER A 52 3.21 -26.81 -2.97
N ARG A 53 1.89 -27.04 -2.93
CA ARG A 53 1.24 -28.12 -3.69
C ARG A 53 0.93 -27.76 -5.15
N PHE A 54 1.08 -26.49 -5.52
CA PHE A 54 0.61 -25.95 -6.81
C PHE A 54 1.74 -25.52 -7.76
N GLY A 55 3.00 -25.72 -7.40
CA GLY A 55 4.13 -25.38 -8.25
C GLY A 55 5.48 -25.62 -7.59
N ASN A 56 6.55 -25.33 -8.33
CA ASN A 56 7.93 -25.49 -7.85
C ASN A 56 8.41 -24.24 -7.11
N TYR A 57 7.73 -23.90 -6.02
CA TYR A 57 8.05 -22.77 -5.15
C TYR A 57 7.71 -23.09 -3.69
N ARG A 58 8.21 -22.27 -2.78
CA ARG A 58 8.03 -22.36 -1.33
C ARG A 58 7.03 -21.31 -0.83
N LEU A 59 6.42 -21.63 0.29
CA LEU A 59 5.37 -20.88 0.95
C LEU A 59 5.95 -19.84 1.90
N SER A 60 5.78 -18.56 1.56
CA SER A 60 6.03 -17.39 2.40
C SER A 60 5.26 -16.18 1.85
N GLY A 61 4.64 -15.38 2.74
CA GLY A 61 3.91 -14.15 2.37
C GLY A 61 2.84 -14.36 1.29
N ILE A 62 3.03 -13.77 0.11
CA ILE A 62 2.04 -13.83 -0.97
C ILE A 62 1.85 -15.26 -1.51
N THR A 63 2.90 -16.10 -1.49
CA THR A 63 2.79 -17.48 -1.98
C THR A 63 2.02 -18.37 -1.01
N ASP A 64 2.05 -18.07 0.30
CA ASP A 64 1.15 -18.65 1.31
C ASP A 64 -0.31 -18.25 1.04
N VAL A 65 -0.58 -16.97 0.74
CA VAL A 65 -1.94 -16.52 0.38
C VAL A 65 -2.44 -17.28 -0.85
N ALA A 66 -1.58 -17.38 -1.87
CA ALA A 66 -1.83 -18.13 -3.10
C ALA A 66 -1.81 -19.67 -2.92
N GLU A 67 -1.56 -20.19 -1.72
CA GLU A 67 -1.79 -21.59 -1.35
C GLU A 67 -3.23 -21.75 -0.80
N VAL A 68 -3.69 -20.77 -0.01
CA VAL A 68 -5.01 -20.81 0.65
C VAL A 68 -6.14 -20.44 -0.31
N VAL A 69 -6.00 -19.34 -1.07
CA VAL A 69 -7.03 -18.81 -1.99
C VAL A 69 -6.45 -18.62 -3.40
N PRO A 70 -7.14 -19.01 -4.48
CA PRO A 70 -6.66 -18.75 -5.83
C PRO A 70 -6.56 -17.25 -6.10
N ILE A 71 -5.53 -16.87 -6.85
CA ILE A 71 -5.34 -15.51 -7.37
C ILE A 71 -5.49 -15.61 -8.89
N ARG A 72 -6.46 -14.88 -9.47
CA ARG A 72 -6.68 -14.89 -10.92
C ARG A 72 -5.60 -14.07 -11.63
N ARG A 73 -5.32 -12.86 -11.13
CA ARG A 73 -4.32 -11.95 -11.67
C ARG A 73 -3.35 -11.47 -10.59
N MET A 74 -2.07 -11.66 -10.82
CA MET A 74 -0.99 -11.08 -10.03
C MET A 74 -0.44 -9.88 -10.78
N ILE A 75 -0.36 -8.74 -10.11
CA ILE A 75 0.21 -7.52 -10.70
C ILE A 75 1.38 -7.08 -9.82
N ASP A 76 2.52 -6.86 -10.46
CA ASP A 76 3.74 -6.38 -9.78
C ASP A 76 4.49 -5.35 -10.63
N ARG A 77 5.53 -4.75 -10.05
CA ARG A 77 6.32 -3.69 -10.69
C ARG A 77 7.35 -4.19 -11.71
N GLY A 78 7.63 -5.50 -11.77
CA GLY A 78 8.82 -6.04 -12.42
C GLY A 78 8.54 -7.04 -13.55
N TYR A 79 7.32 -7.56 -13.68
CA TYR A 79 7.00 -8.55 -14.69
C TYR A 79 7.20 -8.02 -16.13
N PRO A 80 7.70 -8.85 -17.08
CA PRO A 80 8.30 -10.17 -16.87
C PRO A 80 9.81 -10.17 -16.58
N GLN A 81 10.50 -9.03 -16.67
CA GLN A 81 11.97 -8.99 -16.68
C GLN A 81 12.61 -9.09 -15.29
N TYR A 82 12.02 -8.43 -14.28
CA TYR A 82 12.51 -8.39 -12.90
C TYR A 82 13.97 -7.90 -12.75
N ASP A 83 14.40 -7.01 -13.66
CA ASP A 83 15.76 -6.50 -13.77
C ASP A 83 15.91 -5.02 -13.38
N TYR A 84 14.82 -4.33 -13.05
CA TYR A 84 14.81 -2.92 -12.63
C TYR A 84 14.78 -2.75 -11.10
N PRO A 85 15.52 -1.78 -10.53
CA PRO A 85 16.52 -0.92 -11.18
C PRO A 85 17.83 -1.67 -11.48
N ALA A 86 18.05 -2.77 -10.76
CA ALA A 86 19.03 -3.79 -11.06
C ALA A 86 18.42 -5.18 -10.75
N GLY A 87 18.88 -6.22 -11.46
CA GLY A 87 18.42 -7.59 -11.24
C GLY A 87 18.72 -8.09 -9.84
N ARG A 88 17.69 -8.56 -9.14
CA ARG A 88 17.80 -9.09 -7.77
C ARG A 88 17.86 -10.62 -7.78
N HIS A 89 18.91 -11.18 -7.18
CA HIS A 89 19.24 -12.60 -7.19
C HIS A 89 19.44 -13.14 -5.77
N ASP A 90 18.37 -13.13 -4.98
CA ASP A 90 18.31 -13.84 -3.70
C ASP A 90 17.25 -14.94 -3.73
N ALA A 91 17.26 -15.79 -2.69
CA ALA A 91 16.36 -16.93 -2.57
C ALA A 91 14.87 -16.53 -2.65
N THR A 92 14.52 -15.39 -2.06
CA THR A 92 13.14 -14.90 -2.03
C THR A 92 12.68 -14.46 -3.43
N MET A 93 13.50 -13.72 -4.17
CA MET A 93 13.19 -13.32 -5.54
C MET A 93 13.22 -14.48 -6.53
N GLU A 94 14.14 -15.43 -6.38
CA GLU A 94 14.14 -16.67 -7.17
C GLU A 94 12.87 -17.48 -6.92
N ASN A 95 12.45 -17.59 -5.66
CA ASN A 95 11.20 -18.25 -5.31
C ASN A 95 9.97 -17.54 -5.91
N TYR A 96 9.94 -16.21 -5.87
CA TYR A 96 8.84 -15.43 -6.46
C TYR A 96 8.76 -15.60 -7.99
N ARG A 97 9.92 -15.60 -8.68
CA ARG A 97 9.96 -15.93 -10.11
C ARG A 97 9.45 -17.35 -10.39
N ALA A 98 9.81 -18.32 -9.55
CA ALA A 98 9.30 -19.69 -9.66
C ALA A 98 7.80 -19.79 -9.39
N PHE A 99 7.27 -19.00 -8.46
CA PHE A 99 5.83 -18.86 -8.18
C PHE A 99 5.08 -18.31 -9.40
N VAL A 100 5.54 -17.20 -9.97
CA VAL A 100 4.95 -16.61 -11.18
C VAL A 100 5.03 -17.56 -12.36
N ALA A 101 6.18 -18.20 -12.58
CA ALA A 101 6.37 -19.17 -13.67
C ALA A 101 5.50 -20.43 -13.51
N SER A 102 5.23 -20.85 -12.27
CA SER A 102 4.35 -22.00 -11.99
C SER A 102 2.88 -21.71 -12.29
N ALA A 103 2.47 -20.44 -12.42
CA ALA A 103 1.10 -20.01 -12.70
C ALA A 103 0.05 -20.80 -11.89
N PRO A 104 0.19 -20.90 -10.55
CA PRO A 104 -0.58 -21.82 -9.73
C PRO A 104 -2.08 -21.56 -9.93
N ARG A 105 -2.82 -22.63 -10.21
CA ARG A 105 -4.27 -22.59 -10.47
C ARG A 105 -4.67 -21.64 -11.61
N GLY A 106 -3.81 -21.48 -12.62
CA GLY A 106 -4.08 -20.68 -13.82
C GLY A 106 -3.92 -19.17 -13.62
N MET A 107 -3.22 -18.75 -12.57
CA MET A 107 -2.89 -17.35 -12.30
C MET A 107 -2.18 -16.72 -13.51
N ARG A 108 -2.59 -15.51 -13.89
CA ARG A 108 -1.90 -14.68 -14.88
C ARG A 108 -1.11 -13.59 -14.17
N THR A 109 0.08 -13.27 -14.69
CA THR A 109 0.87 -12.17 -14.15
C THR A 109 0.96 -11.03 -15.17
N GLU A 110 0.83 -9.80 -14.69
CA GLU A 110 0.89 -8.57 -15.50
C GLU A 110 1.83 -7.55 -14.84
N ALA A 111 2.45 -6.71 -15.65
CA ALA A 111 3.17 -5.54 -15.16
C ALA A 111 2.18 -4.45 -14.74
N PHE A 112 2.46 -3.71 -13.67
CA PHE A 112 1.67 -2.54 -13.31
C PHE A 112 1.80 -1.43 -14.36
N ALA A 113 0.67 -0.99 -14.91
CA ALA A 113 0.61 0.01 -15.96
C ALA A 113 0.42 1.41 -15.34
N VAL A 114 1.52 2.11 -15.05
CA VAL A 114 1.47 3.48 -14.49
C VAL A 114 0.66 4.39 -15.41
N GLY A 115 -0.20 5.21 -14.79
CA GLY A 115 -1.09 6.10 -15.50
C GLY A 115 -2.37 5.43 -15.98
N SER A 116 -2.58 4.11 -15.87
CA SER A 116 -3.86 3.49 -16.26
C SER A 116 -5.00 3.74 -15.28
N THR A 117 -6.24 3.82 -15.78
CA THR A 117 -7.49 3.66 -15.00
C THR A 117 -8.28 2.39 -15.31
N THR A 118 -7.81 1.60 -16.27
CA THR A 118 -8.55 0.44 -16.79
C THR A 118 -8.00 -0.88 -16.27
N GLN A 119 -6.73 -0.93 -15.85
CA GLN A 119 -6.11 -2.17 -15.37
C GLN A 119 -6.78 -2.73 -14.10
N LEU A 120 -7.17 -1.85 -13.19
CA LEU A 120 -7.76 -2.15 -11.88
C LEU A 120 -9.24 -1.73 -11.77
N GLY A 121 -9.97 -1.70 -12.89
CA GLY A 121 -11.40 -1.39 -12.90
C GLY A 121 -12.27 -2.48 -12.23
N PRO A 122 -13.60 -2.32 -12.20
CA PRO A 122 -14.52 -3.37 -11.75
C PRO A 122 -14.29 -4.71 -12.48
N GLN A 123 -14.18 -5.80 -11.72
CA GLN A 123 -13.77 -7.11 -12.24
C GLN A 123 -14.92 -8.07 -12.56
N ARG A 124 -16.10 -7.85 -11.97
CA ARG A 124 -17.25 -8.77 -12.02
C ARG A 124 -18.44 -8.21 -12.77
N GLU A 125 -18.66 -6.92 -12.60
CA GLU A 125 -19.73 -6.16 -13.21
C GLU A 125 -19.13 -5.15 -14.18
N PRO A 126 -19.84 -4.75 -15.24
CA PRO A 126 -19.33 -3.77 -16.18
C PRO A 126 -19.13 -2.41 -15.49
N SER A 127 -18.11 -1.66 -15.92
CA SER A 127 -17.83 -0.32 -15.35
C SER A 127 -19.02 0.65 -15.46
N SER A 128 -19.93 0.44 -16.41
CA SER A 128 -21.19 1.20 -16.52
C SER A 128 -22.14 1.01 -15.34
N ALA A 129 -22.05 -0.09 -14.61
CA ALA A 129 -22.80 -0.33 -13.37
C ALA A 129 -22.19 0.42 -12.17
N PHE A 130 -20.90 0.78 -12.24
CA PHE A 130 -20.17 1.49 -11.20
C PHE A 130 -19.40 2.70 -11.75
N PRO A 131 -20.07 3.66 -12.41
CA PRO A 131 -19.38 4.74 -13.13
C PRO A 131 -18.64 5.71 -12.19
N SER A 132 -18.93 5.66 -10.89
CA SER A 132 -18.28 6.47 -9.88
C SER A 132 -17.04 5.81 -9.26
N ILE A 133 -16.73 4.55 -9.60
CA ILE A 133 -15.52 3.85 -9.15
C ILE A 133 -14.41 4.06 -10.19
N SER A 134 -13.24 4.51 -9.74
CA SER A 134 -12.02 4.46 -10.56
C SER A 134 -10.81 4.16 -9.70
N VAL A 135 -9.87 3.39 -10.26
CA VAL A 135 -8.57 3.15 -9.64
C VAL A 135 -7.53 3.69 -10.59
N ARG A 136 -6.78 4.72 -10.18
CA ARG A 136 -5.66 5.28 -10.93
C ARG A 136 -4.38 4.65 -10.44
N ASN A 137 -3.63 4.07 -11.36
CA ASN A 137 -2.26 3.64 -11.14
C ASN A 137 -1.35 4.87 -11.13
N LEU A 138 -0.85 5.27 -9.96
CA LEU A 138 -0.12 6.53 -9.78
C LEU A 138 1.35 6.40 -10.12
N ALA A 139 2.03 5.37 -9.63
CA ALA A 139 3.47 5.25 -9.79
C ALA A 139 3.99 3.82 -9.67
N ALA A 140 5.17 3.59 -10.23
CA ALA A 140 5.99 2.38 -10.09
C ALA A 140 7.40 2.70 -10.59
N ASN A 141 8.46 2.15 -9.98
CA ASN A 141 9.83 2.25 -10.51
C ASN A 141 10.27 3.70 -10.82
N GLY A 142 9.86 4.68 -10.00
CA GLY A 142 10.15 6.10 -10.23
C GLY A 142 9.43 6.74 -11.41
N VAL A 143 8.52 6.03 -12.08
CA VAL A 143 7.62 6.58 -13.10
C VAL A 143 6.32 6.98 -12.43
N VAL A 144 5.88 8.22 -12.64
CA VAL A 144 4.72 8.83 -11.98
C VAL A 144 3.72 9.33 -13.02
N TRP A 145 2.42 9.18 -12.76
CA TRP A 145 1.36 9.76 -13.57
C TRP A 145 1.44 11.29 -13.59
N SER A 146 1.33 11.91 -14.76
CA SER A 146 1.52 13.36 -14.94
C SER A 146 0.33 14.23 -14.52
N GLY A 147 -0.79 13.61 -14.12
CA GLY A 147 -2.08 14.28 -13.93
C GLY A 147 -2.92 14.40 -15.21
N ARG A 148 -2.41 13.99 -16.39
CA ARG A 148 -3.09 14.17 -17.70
C ARG A 148 -3.21 12.88 -18.49
N GLY A 149 -4.45 12.49 -18.80
CA GLY A 149 -4.74 11.24 -19.52
C GLY A 149 -4.06 10.06 -18.83
N ASP A 150 -3.34 9.26 -19.60
CA ASP A 150 -2.51 8.16 -19.10
C ASP A 150 -1.00 8.46 -19.24
N THR A 151 -0.63 9.74 -19.41
CA THR A 151 0.77 10.14 -19.58
C THR A 151 1.55 10.10 -18.27
N THR A 152 2.85 9.84 -18.37
CA THR A 152 3.73 9.62 -17.22
C THR A 152 5.03 10.42 -17.34
N VAL A 153 5.73 10.58 -16.22
CA VAL A 153 7.01 11.27 -16.08
C VAL A 153 7.95 10.38 -15.27
N ALA A 154 9.20 10.25 -15.71
CA ALA A 154 10.24 9.56 -14.94
C ALA A 154 10.91 10.54 -13.96
N HIS A 155 11.02 10.14 -12.70
CA HIS A 155 11.64 10.93 -11.62
C HIS A 155 13.00 10.38 -11.18
N PHE A 156 13.30 9.11 -11.46
CA PHE A 156 14.64 8.58 -11.24
C PHE A 156 15.58 8.95 -12.40
N PRO A 157 16.85 9.26 -12.10
CA PRO A 157 17.90 9.27 -13.12
C PRO A 157 17.95 7.91 -13.83
N PRO A 158 18.33 7.86 -15.12
CA PRO A 158 18.51 6.58 -15.80
C PRO A 158 19.51 5.70 -15.02
N PRO A 159 19.19 4.42 -14.71
CA PRO A 159 20.05 3.57 -13.89
C PRO A 159 21.50 3.48 -14.38
N ALA A 160 21.71 3.51 -15.71
CA ALA A 160 23.05 3.51 -16.32
C ALA A 160 23.91 4.75 -16.00
N THR A 161 23.32 5.82 -15.45
CA THR A 161 24.03 7.03 -15.03
C THR A 161 24.38 7.05 -13.55
N LEU A 162 23.93 6.05 -12.79
CA LEU A 162 24.13 5.94 -11.35
C LEU A 162 25.19 4.87 -11.04
N THR A 163 25.94 5.06 -9.96
CA THR A 163 26.77 3.97 -9.41
C THR A 163 25.88 2.88 -8.80
N ALA A 164 26.46 1.74 -8.46
CA ALA A 164 25.70 0.65 -7.83
C ALA A 164 25.07 1.09 -6.49
N GLU A 165 25.79 1.88 -5.71
CA GLU A 165 25.36 2.39 -4.40
C GLU A 165 24.31 3.51 -4.52
N ALA A 166 24.31 4.22 -5.65
CA ALA A 166 23.38 5.32 -5.91
C ALA A 166 22.08 4.86 -6.57
N GLN A 167 21.92 3.57 -6.90
CA GLN A 167 20.68 3.04 -7.46
C GLN A 167 19.49 3.33 -6.51
N PRO A 168 18.26 3.46 -7.05
CA PRO A 168 17.06 3.44 -6.23
C PRO A 168 17.01 2.15 -5.42
N ASP A 169 16.68 2.26 -4.13
CA ASP A 169 16.38 1.07 -3.34
C ASP A 169 15.00 0.51 -3.71
N GLU A 170 14.68 -0.66 -3.15
CA GLU A 170 13.46 -1.39 -3.47
C GLU A 170 12.20 -0.63 -3.03
N ASN A 171 12.27 0.08 -1.91
CA ASN A 171 11.15 0.81 -1.31
C ASN A 171 10.72 1.97 -2.21
N MET A 172 11.70 2.73 -2.72
CA MET A 172 11.51 3.76 -3.73
C MET A 172 10.80 3.26 -5.00
N CYS A 173 10.90 1.97 -5.32
CA CYS A 173 10.29 1.38 -6.52
C CYS A 173 8.81 0.99 -6.32
N SER A 174 8.23 1.25 -5.15
CA SER A 174 6.85 0.88 -4.79
C SER A 174 5.79 1.32 -5.80
N LEU A 175 4.79 0.46 -5.97
CA LEU A 175 3.55 0.78 -6.67
C LEU A 175 2.68 1.70 -5.80
N ALA A 176 2.13 2.73 -6.42
CA ALA A 176 1.14 3.61 -5.78
C ALA A 176 -0.16 3.65 -6.57
N LEU A 177 -1.29 3.76 -5.87
CA LEU A 177 -2.60 3.91 -6.47
C LEU A 177 -3.50 4.88 -5.71
N ARG A 178 -4.49 5.40 -6.45
CA ARG A 178 -5.62 6.13 -5.91
C ARG A 178 -6.91 5.42 -6.25
N VAL A 179 -7.69 5.07 -5.23
CA VAL A 179 -9.08 4.64 -5.42
C VAL A 179 -10.01 5.83 -5.27
N ARG A 180 -10.99 5.94 -6.15
CA ARG A 180 -12.13 6.84 -6.01
C ARG A 180 -13.43 6.05 -6.03
N TYR A 181 -14.35 6.44 -5.17
CA TYR A 181 -15.75 6.03 -5.23
C TYR A 181 -16.62 7.26 -4.98
N GLY A 182 -17.22 7.82 -6.04
CA GLY A 182 -17.95 9.07 -5.93
C GLY A 182 -17.06 10.23 -5.46
N ALA A 183 -17.42 10.85 -4.34
CA ALA A 183 -16.60 11.90 -3.72
C ALA A 183 -15.39 11.34 -2.97
N PHE A 184 -15.50 10.11 -2.45
CA PHE A 184 -14.47 9.47 -1.64
C PHE A 184 -13.19 9.19 -2.42
N GLY A 185 -12.04 9.48 -1.81
CA GLY A 185 -10.69 9.15 -2.28
C GLY A 185 -9.86 8.39 -1.24
N TYR A 186 -9.12 7.40 -1.69
CA TYR A 186 -8.16 6.62 -0.89
C TYR A 186 -6.81 6.54 -1.60
N TYR A 187 -5.72 6.74 -0.86
CA TYR A 187 -4.35 6.60 -1.34
C TYR A 187 -3.65 5.42 -0.66
N ALA A 188 -2.85 4.68 -1.44
CA ALA A 188 -1.83 3.77 -0.94
C ALA A 188 -0.59 3.79 -1.84
N GLY A 189 0.59 4.01 -1.24
CA GLY A 189 1.87 4.08 -1.95
C GLY A 189 2.87 2.98 -1.60
N GLY A 190 2.52 2.01 -0.75
CA GLY A 190 3.49 1.01 -0.30
C GLY A 190 4.56 1.68 0.57
N ASP A 191 5.82 1.54 0.18
CA ASP A 191 6.96 2.05 0.95
C ASP A 191 7.70 3.18 0.24
N LEU A 192 7.00 4.02 -0.53
CA LEU A 192 7.62 5.21 -1.11
C LEU A 192 8.26 6.09 -0.02
N THR A 193 9.40 6.70 -0.37
CA THR A 193 10.23 7.46 0.57
C THR A 193 10.34 8.94 0.19
N ASP A 194 10.54 9.80 1.19
CA ASP A 194 10.80 11.24 1.10
C ASP A 194 12.24 11.65 1.45
N SER A 195 13.13 10.68 1.71
CA SER A 195 14.55 10.98 1.94
C SER A 195 15.21 11.60 0.69
N THR A 196 16.12 12.55 0.92
CA THR A 196 16.90 13.23 -0.14
C THR A 196 18.40 13.13 0.08
N ASP A 197 18.84 12.27 1.02
CA ASP A 197 20.22 12.21 1.53
C ASP A 197 20.72 13.60 1.95
N ASP A 198 19.98 14.25 2.85
CA ASP A 198 20.23 15.62 3.32
C ASP A 198 20.34 16.67 2.18
N GLY A 199 19.63 16.43 1.07
CA GLY A 199 19.60 17.30 -0.11
C GLY A 199 20.65 16.97 -1.17
N LEU A 200 21.51 15.96 -0.95
CA LEU A 200 22.51 15.53 -1.93
C LEU A 200 21.88 14.82 -3.13
N ALA A 201 20.76 14.11 -2.92
CA ALA A 201 20.04 13.38 -3.95
C ALA A 201 18.53 13.69 -3.89
N PRO A 202 18.09 14.90 -4.29
CA PRO A 202 16.67 15.29 -4.22
C PRO A 202 15.70 14.38 -4.97
N TRP A 203 16.19 13.69 -6.01
CA TRP A 203 15.39 12.74 -6.80
C TRP A 203 14.97 11.49 -6.00
N ARG A 204 15.59 11.23 -4.84
CA ARG A 204 15.20 10.11 -3.96
C ARG A 204 13.87 10.33 -3.25
N ASP A 205 13.41 11.59 -3.14
CA ASP A 205 12.05 11.91 -2.72
C ASP A 205 11.07 11.64 -3.87
N ILE A 206 10.64 10.38 -3.95
CA ILE A 206 9.60 9.93 -4.88
C ILE A 206 8.20 10.04 -4.28
N GLU A 207 8.08 10.03 -2.95
CA GLU A 207 6.81 10.18 -2.25
C GLU A 207 6.13 11.52 -2.60
N THR A 208 6.88 12.63 -2.62
CA THR A 208 6.34 13.96 -2.93
C THR A 208 5.72 14.07 -4.33
N PRO A 209 6.40 13.75 -5.45
CA PRO A 209 5.79 13.85 -6.78
C PRO A 209 4.60 12.91 -6.94
N VAL A 210 4.62 11.73 -6.33
CA VAL A 210 3.49 10.80 -6.34
C VAL A 210 2.28 11.36 -5.60
N ALA A 211 2.48 11.91 -4.40
CA ALA A 211 1.43 12.57 -3.63
C ALA A 211 0.86 13.79 -4.35
N GLN A 212 1.71 14.58 -5.03
CA GLN A 212 1.28 15.72 -5.86
C GLN A 212 0.41 15.27 -7.03
N ALA A 213 0.82 14.22 -7.74
CA ALA A 213 0.04 13.63 -8.83
C ALA A 213 -1.29 13.05 -8.33
N CYS A 214 -1.30 12.41 -7.16
CA CYS A 214 -2.52 11.92 -6.53
C CYS A 214 -3.50 13.05 -6.21
N GLY A 215 -2.98 14.12 -5.59
CA GLY A 215 -3.77 15.19 -5.01
C GLY A 215 -4.60 14.74 -3.81
N PRO A 216 -5.57 15.56 -3.37
CA PRO A 216 -6.26 15.33 -2.12
C PRO A 216 -7.09 14.03 -2.09
N VAL A 217 -7.09 13.36 -0.94
CA VAL A 217 -7.87 12.14 -0.64
C VAL A 217 -8.49 12.25 0.75
N ASP A 218 -9.46 11.39 1.07
CA ASP A 218 -10.09 11.37 2.39
C ASP A 218 -9.29 10.52 3.38
N VAL A 219 -8.73 9.42 2.87
CA VAL A 219 -7.93 8.47 3.63
C VAL A 219 -6.61 8.21 2.91
N ALA A 220 -5.51 8.24 3.65
CA ALA A 220 -4.20 7.80 3.16
C ALA A 220 -3.65 6.69 4.05
N ALA A 221 -3.28 5.56 3.44
CA ALA A 221 -2.26 4.71 4.03
C ALA A 221 -0.95 5.49 4.03
N VAL A 222 -0.30 5.58 5.19
CA VAL A 222 0.99 6.26 5.31
C VAL A 222 2.05 5.35 4.74
N ASP A 223 2.86 5.89 3.84
CA ASP A 223 3.88 5.09 3.17
C ASP A 223 4.95 4.61 4.18
N HIS A 224 5.55 3.45 3.87
CA HIS A 224 6.65 2.84 4.60
C HIS A 224 6.39 2.71 6.11
N HIS A 225 5.17 2.31 6.47
CA HIS A 225 4.71 2.15 7.86
C HIS A 225 4.82 3.42 8.73
N GLY A 226 5.04 4.58 8.10
CA GLY A 226 5.41 5.83 8.75
C GLY A 226 6.83 5.84 9.34
N TYR A 227 7.79 5.16 8.70
CA TYR A 227 9.20 5.21 9.04
C TYR A 227 9.77 6.64 8.84
N TYR A 228 11.03 6.87 9.25
CA TYR A 228 11.58 8.24 9.31
C TYR A 228 11.69 8.92 7.95
N ASP A 229 11.82 8.12 6.89
CA ASP A 229 11.98 8.51 5.49
C ASP A 229 10.65 8.46 4.71
N ALA A 230 9.50 8.48 5.37
CA ALA A 230 8.19 8.55 4.73
C ALA A 230 7.20 9.38 5.55
N GLY A 231 6.00 9.61 5.01
CA GLY A 231 5.00 10.52 5.57
C GLY A 231 5.50 11.97 5.57
N GLY A 232 6.15 12.35 4.48
CA GLY A 232 6.85 13.60 4.28
C GLY A 232 6.00 14.87 4.26
N PRO A 233 6.64 16.05 4.33
CA PRO A 233 5.93 17.31 4.20
C PRO A 233 5.20 17.45 2.85
N GLY A 234 5.74 16.89 1.76
CA GLY A 234 5.10 16.87 0.44
C GLY A 234 3.89 15.95 0.40
N PHE A 235 4.01 14.75 0.98
CA PHE A 235 2.91 13.79 1.16
C PHE A 235 1.72 14.40 1.91
N VAL A 236 1.97 14.92 3.11
CA VAL A 236 0.92 15.48 3.98
C VAL A 236 0.26 16.71 3.33
N ARG A 237 1.05 17.59 2.68
CA ARG A 237 0.55 18.79 1.99
C ARG A 237 -0.32 18.47 0.78
N SER A 238 0.04 17.46 0.00
CA SER A 238 -0.64 17.14 -1.25
C SER A 238 -1.90 16.31 -1.01
N LEU A 239 -1.83 15.31 -0.13
CA LEU A 239 -2.93 14.39 0.13
C LEU A 239 -4.00 14.97 1.07
N ARG A 240 -3.60 15.77 2.07
CA ARG A 240 -4.49 16.45 3.03
C ARG A 240 -5.64 15.58 3.58
N PRO A 241 -5.41 14.33 4.00
CA PRO A 241 -6.51 13.44 4.37
C PRO A 241 -7.09 13.78 5.73
N ARG A 242 -8.38 13.47 5.91
CA ARG A 242 -9.03 13.50 7.22
C ARG A 242 -8.59 12.32 8.09
N VAL A 243 -8.17 11.22 7.46
CA VAL A 243 -7.75 9.98 8.12
C VAL A 243 -6.40 9.48 7.57
N PHE A 244 -5.45 9.24 8.47
CA PHE A 244 -4.22 8.50 8.20
C PHE A 244 -4.28 7.10 8.81
N VAL A 245 -3.84 6.09 8.07
CA VAL A 245 -3.71 4.71 8.53
C VAL A 245 -2.24 4.31 8.52
N LEU A 246 -1.71 3.93 9.68
CA LEU A 246 -0.34 3.45 9.90
C LEU A 246 -0.32 1.92 10.04
N GLN A 247 0.38 1.26 9.13
CA GLN A 247 0.68 -0.18 9.21
C GLN A 247 1.87 -0.48 10.15
N ALA A 248 1.85 0.07 11.37
CA ALA A 248 2.96 -0.10 12.30
C ALA A 248 3.03 -1.51 12.92
N TRP A 249 4.26 -2.03 13.05
CA TRP A 249 4.54 -3.36 13.62
C TRP A 249 5.93 -3.50 14.27
N HIS A 250 6.82 -2.52 14.08
CA HIS A 250 8.21 -2.53 14.53
C HIS A 250 8.49 -1.39 15.53
N ALA A 251 9.58 -1.48 16.29
CA ALA A 251 9.97 -0.48 17.30
C ALA A 251 10.20 0.92 16.75
N THR A 252 10.51 1.02 15.45
CA THR A 252 10.73 2.28 14.74
C THR A 252 9.49 2.77 14.00
N HIS A 253 8.37 2.04 14.05
CA HIS A 253 7.14 2.37 13.34
C HIS A 253 6.04 2.83 14.32
N PRO A 254 5.44 4.01 14.11
CA PRO A 254 5.93 5.11 13.27
C PRO A 254 7.13 5.84 13.93
N ALA A 255 7.89 6.56 13.11
CA ALA A 255 8.88 7.50 13.61
C ALA A 255 8.21 8.72 14.26
N LEU A 256 8.88 9.31 15.26
CA LEU A 256 8.40 10.50 15.96
C LEU A 256 8.23 11.70 15.02
N SER A 257 9.19 11.89 14.11
CA SER A 257 9.15 12.93 13.07
C SER A 257 7.96 12.77 12.13
N THR A 258 7.60 11.53 11.81
CA THR A 258 6.45 11.22 10.96
C THR A 258 5.15 11.57 11.69
N LEU A 259 4.97 11.15 12.95
CA LEU A 259 3.80 11.57 13.73
C LEU A 259 3.68 13.08 13.88
N GLU A 260 4.79 13.79 14.07
CA GLU A 260 4.80 15.25 14.11
C GLU A 260 4.31 15.86 12.78
N ARG A 261 4.79 15.35 11.64
CA ARG A 261 4.32 15.75 10.30
C ARG A 261 2.83 15.46 10.11
N LEU A 262 2.36 14.24 10.40
CA LEU A 262 0.97 13.84 10.22
C LEU A 262 0.00 14.72 11.02
N TYR A 263 0.41 15.18 12.20
CA TYR A 263 -0.40 16.04 13.06
C TYR A 263 -0.19 17.55 12.83
N SER A 264 0.65 17.95 11.87
CA SER A 264 1.00 19.35 11.65
C SER A 264 -0.10 20.13 10.94
N THR A 265 -0.64 21.14 11.63
CA THR A 265 -1.57 22.11 11.02
C THR A 265 -0.87 23.16 10.14
N HIS A 266 0.46 23.18 10.12
CA HIS A 266 1.25 24.03 9.22
C HIS A 266 1.33 23.43 7.81
N LEU A 267 1.24 22.10 7.69
CA LEU A 267 1.27 21.41 6.40
C LEU A 267 -0.10 21.48 5.70
N PHE A 268 -1.20 21.29 6.43
CA PHE A 268 -2.51 21.70 5.94
C PHE A 268 -3.45 22.08 7.09
N ALA A 269 -4.36 23.02 6.81
CA ALA A 269 -5.42 23.37 7.73
C ALA A 269 -6.54 22.33 7.66
N GLY A 270 -7.15 22.02 8.80
CA GLY A 270 -8.28 21.09 8.87
C GLY A 270 -8.08 20.04 9.95
N GLU A 271 -9.05 19.15 10.09
CA GLU A 271 -8.96 18.05 11.03
C GLU A 271 -8.24 16.82 10.43
N ARG A 272 -7.64 16.02 11.30
CA ARG A 272 -6.91 14.79 10.98
C ARG A 272 -6.95 13.82 12.16
N ASP A 273 -7.24 12.56 11.84
CA ASP A 273 -7.28 11.43 12.76
C ASP A 273 -6.24 10.42 12.27
N VAL A 274 -5.47 9.84 13.20
CA VAL A 274 -4.41 8.89 12.88
C VAL A 274 -4.70 7.59 13.60
N PHE A 275 -4.63 6.49 12.87
CA PHE A 275 -4.93 5.14 13.33
C PHE A 275 -3.72 4.26 13.11
N ALA A 276 -3.34 3.44 14.10
CA ALA A 276 -2.25 2.47 13.97
C ALA A 276 -2.78 1.05 14.16
N THR A 277 -2.38 0.15 13.25
CA THR A 277 -2.76 -1.27 13.28
C THR A 277 -2.14 -2.03 14.45
N ALA A 278 -0.92 -1.67 14.84
CA ALA A 278 -0.28 -2.09 16.09
C ALA A 278 0.80 -1.08 16.52
N LEU A 279 1.04 -0.97 17.82
CA LEU A 279 2.23 -0.33 18.39
C LEU A 279 2.90 -1.27 19.37
N VAL A 280 4.17 -1.57 19.11
CA VAL A 280 4.99 -2.31 20.08
C VAL A 280 5.37 -1.40 21.26
N PRO A 281 5.62 -1.95 22.47
CA PRO A 281 5.91 -1.14 23.65
C PRO A 281 7.06 -0.13 23.46
N ALA A 282 8.11 -0.51 22.72
CA ALA A 282 9.23 0.38 22.43
C ALA A 282 8.82 1.60 21.58
N ALA A 283 8.03 1.39 20.53
CA ALA A 283 7.51 2.48 19.69
C ALA A 283 6.58 3.39 20.50
N ALA A 284 5.74 2.82 21.37
CA ALA A 284 4.86 3.59 22.24
C ALA A 284 5.66 4.47 23.22
N ALA A 285 6.72 3.94 23.84
CA ALA A 285 7.54 4.68 24.79
C ALA A 285 8.26 5.89 24.16
N VAL A 286 8.74 5.76 22.91
CA VAL A 286 9.40 6.87 22.18
C VAL A 286 8.38 7.92 21.70
N ASN A 287 7.13 7.51 21.45
CA ASN A 287 6.08 8.35 20.90
C ASN A 287 5.03 8.82 21.93
N ASP A 288 5.32 8.77 23.23
CA ASP A 288 4.36 9.05 24.31
C ASP A 288 3.57 10.37 24.10
N ARG A 289 4.25 11.40 23.59
CA ARG A 289 3.66 12.71 23.20
C ARG A 289 2.48 12.61 22.23
N PHE A 290 2.48 11.61 21.34
CA PHE A 290 1.50 11.45 20.28
C PHE A 290 0.59 10.24 20.47
N VAL A 291 1.00 9.23 21.22
CA VAL A 291 0.21 7.99 21.43
C VAL A 291 -1.20 8.30 21.92
N ALA A 292 -1.35 9.23 22.87
CA ALA A 292 -2.65 9.65 23.39
C ALA A 292 -3.58 10.31 22.35
N ARG A 293 -3.04 10.75 21.20
CA ARG A 293 -3.80 11.38 20.11
C ARG A 293 -4.23 10.39 19.04
N LEU A 294 -3.65 9.18 19.03
CA LEU A 294 -4.03 8.13 18.09
C LEU A 294 -5.46 7.66 18.40
N LYS A 295 -6.24 7.43 17.36
CA LYS A 295 -7.60 6.86 17.49
C LYS A 295 -7.58 5.35 17.69
N SER A 296 -6.47 4.70 17.36
CA SER A 296 -6.18 3.30 17.65
C SER A 296 -4.67 3.06 17.73
N THR A 297 -4.28 2.13 18.59
CA THR A 297 -2.90 1.64 18.72
C THR A 297 -2.80 0.13 18.46
N ALA A 298 -3.93 -0.51 18.19
CA ALA A 298 -4.06 -1.91 17.87
C ALA A 298 -5.41 -2.15 17.16
N GLY A 299 -5.47 -3.21 16.36
CA GLY A 299 -6.70 -3.71 15.74
C GLY A 299 -6.65 -3.69 14.23
N HIS A 300 -7.62 -4.36 13.62
CA HIS A 300 -7.82 -4.35 12.17
C HIS A 300 -8.68 -3.14 11.77
N ILE A 301 -8.14 -2.26 10.94
CA ILE A 301 -8.79 -1.00 10.56
C ILE A 301 -9.60 -1.22 9.29
N VAL A 302 -10.91 -0.98 9.36
CA VAL A 302 -11.82 -1.09 8.21
C VAL A 302 -12.41 0.28 7.91
N VAL A 303 -12.10 0.79 6.72
CA VAL A 303 -12.78 1.96 6.16
C VAL A 303 -14.01 1.49 5.39
N ARG A 304 -15.19 1.87 5.86
CA ARG A 304 -16.47 1.53 5.22
C ARG A 304 -17.03 2.77 4.54
N VAL A 305 -17.08 2.75 3.22
CA VAL A 305 -17.63 3.86 2.43
C VAL A 305 -19.11 3.61 2.17
N ALA A 306 -19.96 4.61 2.45
CA ALA A 306 -21.39 4.52 2.20
C ALA A 306 -21.69 4.47 0.69
N PRO A 307 -22.82 3.87 0.27
CA PRO A 307 -23.22 3.87 -1.14
C PRO A 307 -23.20 5.28 -1.75
N GLY A 308 -22.63 5.42 -2.94
CA GLY A 308 -22.43 6.70 -3.62
C GLY A 308 -21.21 7.48 -3.18
N GLY A 309 -20.56 7.09 -2.07
CA GLY A 309 -19.25 7.62 -1.68
C GLY A 309 -19.26 9.04 -1.12
N ALA A 310 -20.39 9.49 -0.55
CA ALA A 310 -20.51 10.80 0.07
C ALA A 310 -20.05 10.85 1.54
N SER A 311 -19.98 9.69 2.19
CA SER A 311 -19.51 9.55 3.57
C SER A 311 -18.84 8.20 3.80
N TYR A 312 -18.08 8.11 4.89
CA TYR A 312 -17.43 6.88 5.31
C TYR A 312 -17.24 6.82 6.83
N ASP A 313 -17.11 5.61 7.35
CA ASP A 313 -16.79 5.33 8.75
C ASP A 313 -15.47 4.56 8.84
N VAL A 314 -14.77 4.69 9.97
CA VAL A 314 -13.57 3.90 10.29
C VAL A 314 -13.88 3.02 11.49
N ALA A 315 -13.94 1.71 11.29
CA ALA A 315 -14.15 0.73 12.35
C ALA A 315 -12.83 0.09 12.77
N ILE A 316 -12.64 -0.08 14.08
CA ILE A 316 -11.56 -0.87 14.65
C ILE A 316 -12.13 -2.22 15.02
N ILE A 317 -11.67 -3.24 14.32
CA ILE A 317 -12.06 -4.62 14.54
C ILE A 317 -11.04 -5.27 15.47
N ASP A 318 -11.56 -5.99 16.46
CA ASP A 318 -10.76 -6.77 17.40
C ASP A 318 -9.87 -7.75 16.63
N ASP A 319 -8.57 -7.64 16.86
CA ASP A 319 -7.60 -8.50 16.24
C ASP A 319 -7.22 -9.68 17.13
N THR A 320 -7.72 -9.81 18.35
CA THR A 320 -7.35 -10.91 19.24
C THR A 320 -7.87 -12.28 18.80
N ASP A 321 -8.92 -12.29 17.97
CA ASP A 321 -9.49 -13.50 17.42
C ASP A 321 -10.00 -13.33 15.97
N GLU A 322 -10.78 -14.32 15.56
CA GLU A 322 -11.33 -14.48 14.23
C GLU A 322 -12.83 -14.11 14.15
N SER A 323 -13.42 -13.52 15.19
CA SER A 323 -14.86 -13.21 15.29
C SER A 323 -15.28 -11.92 14.54
N ASP A 324 -14.31 -11.10 14.15
CA ASP A 324 -14.52 -9.79 13.52
C ASP A 324 -15.37 -8.81 14.35
N ARG A 325 -15.31 -8.94 15.67
CA ARG A 325 -16.00 -8.03 16.60
C ARG A 325 -15.52 -6.60 16.43
N ILE A 326 -16.45 -5.67 16.20
CA ILE A 326 -16.15 -4.23 16.17
C ILE A 326 -15.92 -3.74 17.61
N LEU A 327 -14.77 -3.14 17.87
CA LEU A 327 -14.44 -2.51 19.15
C LEU A 327 -14.98 -1.09 19.23
N THR A 328 -14.82 -0.33 18.14
CA THR A 328 -15.28 1.06 18.04
C THR A 328 -15.42 1.48 16.58
N THR A 329 -16.23 2.51 16.34
CA THR A 329 -16.43 3.13 15.03
C THR A 329 -16.29 4.64 15.17
N PHE A 330 -15.59 5.26 14.23
CA PHE A 330 -15.44 6.70 14.11
C PHE A 330 -16.09 7.19 12.82
N GLY A 331 -16.79 8.32 12.89
CA GLY A 331 -17.56 8.87 11.79
C GLY A 331 -19.04 9.09 12.15
N PRO A 332 -19.91 9.28 11.15
CA PRO A 332 -19.56 9.32 9.73
C PRO A 332 -18.75 10.57 9.39
N TYR A 333 -17.66 10.37 8.65
CA TYR A 333 -16.92 11.46 8.02
C TYR A 333 -17.59 11.82 6.69
N ALA A 334 -17.66 13.10 6.36
CA ALA A 334 -18.02 13.53 5.02
C ALA A 334 -16.84 13.26 4.06
N ALA A 335 -17.13 12.71 2.88
CA ALA A 335 -16.14 12.60 1.82
C ALA A 335 -16.07 13.90 1.02
N HIS A 336 -14.88 14.28 0.58
CA HIS A 336 -14.68 15.51 -0.18
C HIS A 336 -14.18 15.20 -1.59
N SER A 337 -14.97 15.59 -2.58
CA SER A 337 -14.53 15.61 -3.98
C SER A 337 -13.33 16.52 -4.12
N ALA A 338 -12.14 15.95 -4.27
CA ALA A 338 -10.97 16.72 -4.65
C ALA A 338 -11.19 17.26 -6.07
N SER A 339 -11.48 18.55 -6.20
CA SER A 339 -11.20 19.26 -7.45
C SER A 339 -9.70 19.09 -7.71
N PRO A 340 -9.28 18.64 -8.91
CA PRO A 340 -7.87 18.55 -9.22
C PRO A 340 -7.27 19.95 -9.06
N VAL A 341 -6.29 20.07 -8.15
CA VAL A 341 -5.44 21.26 -8.12
C VAL A 341 -4.67 21.20 -9.44
N LEU A 342 -4.93 22.16 -10.32
CA LEU A 342 -4.10 22.39 -11.49
C LEU A 342 -2.68 22.61 -10.97
N ILE A 343 -1.79 21.65 -11.18
CA ILE A 343 -0.36 21.85 -10.96
C ILE A 343 0.05 22.94 -11.95
N PRO A 344 0.49 24.13 -11.51
CA PRO A 344 1.02 25.11 -12.44
C PRO A 344 2.21 24.49 -13.17
N PRO A 345 2.38 24.73 -14.49
CA PRO A 345 3.55 24.23 -15.20
C PRO A 345 4.82 24.76 -14.53
N ALA A 346 5.82 23.88 -14.43
CA ALA A 346 7.16 24.18 -13.93
C ALA A 346 7.85 25.30 -14.74
#